data_AF-A0AAU7A753-F1
#
_entry.id   AF-A0AAU7A753-F1
#
_cell.length_a   1.000
_cell.length_b   1.000
_cell.length_c   1.000
_cell.angle_alpha   90.00
_cell.angle_beta   90.00
_cell.angle_gamma   90.00
#
_symmetry.space_group_name_H-M   'P 1'
#
loop_
_entity.id
_entity.type
_entity.pdbx_description
1 polymer ?
#
loop_
_entity_poly.entity_id
_entity_poly.type
_entity_poly.pdbx_seq_one_letter_code
_entity_poly.pdbx_strand_id
1 'polypeptide(L)'
;MTRLLTKKVPYTFNRAGYYYFSRRVPANLLSHYSYPRIVQGLKTRSAQTAKSRALVAAAKLDEYWSHLRMADPDLIGCSLLKSGCGSFARNTQLDVSSATEQCITLPEALETYVTQKGAGKPKSFEAAAQRACTYRVDACGAKNLAEYTRADALRYRDYLIAKGLVG
;
A
#
# COMPACT_ATOMS: atom_id res chain seq x y z
N MET A 1 22.34 23.30 20.27
CA MET A 1 22.35 21.85 20.60
C MET A 1 21.64 21.64 21.94
N THR A 2 20.34 21.34 21.93
CA THR A 2 19.54 21.20 23.16
C THR A 2 19.80 19.85 23.81
N ARG A 3 20.52 19.82 24.93
CA ARG A 3 20.91 18.59 25.65
C ARG A 3 19.67 18.01 26.36
N LEU A 4 19.09 16.95 25.79
CA LEU A 4 17.95 16.24 26.41
C LEU A 4 18.45 15.42 27.60
N LEU A 5 18.03 15.79 28.81
CA LEU A 5 18.37 15.06 30.04
C LEU A 5 17.46 13.83 30.17
N THR A 6 18.01 12.65 29.92
CA THR A 6 17.33 11.36 30.15
C THR A 6 17.50 10.96 31.61
N LYS A 7 16.50 11.26 32.46
CA LYS A 7 16.41 10.61 33.78
C LYS A 7 16.11 9.11 33.53
N LYS A 8 16.85 8.22 34.22
CA LYS A 8 16.82 6.73 34.38
C LYS A 8 15.58 5.87 33.96
N VAL A 9 14.72 6.33 33.07
CA VAL A 9 13.48 5.69 32.65
C VAL A 9 13.57 5.43 31.15
N PRO A 10 13.51 4.15 30.70
CA PRO A 10 13.73 3.78 29.30
C PRO A 10 12.74 4.50 28.38
N TYR A 11 13.23 4.93 27.21
CA TYR A 11 12.47 5.63 26.18
C TYR A 11 11.84 6.96 26.58
N THR A 12 12.25 7.58 27.70
CA THR A 12 11.71 8.87 28.11
C THR A 12 12.75 9.96 28.31
N PHE A 13 12.33 11.20 28.10
CA PHE A 13 13.08 12.38 28.49
C PHE A 13 12.14 13.43 29.08
N ASN A 14 12.67 14.31 29.92
CA ASN A 14 11.90 15.39 30.52
C ASN A 14 12.20 16.71 29.82
N ARG A 15 11.15 17.47 29.47
CA ARG A 15 11.25 18.83 28.97
C ARG A 15 10.22 19.69 29.69
N ALA A 16 10.68 20.75 30.36
CA ALA A 16 9.82 21.68 31.11
C ALA A 16 8.88 21.00 32.13
N GLY A 17 9.35 19.95 32.81
CA GLY A 17 8.59 19.23 33.83
C GLY A 17 7.65 18.15 33.30
N TYR A 18 7.44 18.07 31.98
CA TYR A 18 6.64 17.02 31.34
C TYR A 18 7.51 15.93 30.74
N TYR A 19 7.04 14.69 30.82
CA TYR A 19 7.69 13.55 30.21
C TYR A 19 7.23 13.33 28.77
N TYR A 20 8.21 13.05 27.92
CA TYR A 20 8.06 12.69 26.52
C TYR A 20 8.65 11.32 26.28
N PHE A 21 8.00 10.56 25.42
CA PHE A 21 8.51 9.34 24.83
C PHE A 21 9.42 9.68 23.66
N SER A 22 10.54 8.97 23.52
CA SER A 22 11.44 9.06 22.37
C SER A 22 11.99 7.70 22.03
N ARG A 23 11.80 7.25 20.80
CA ARG A 23 12.39 6.01 20.27
C ARG A 23 12.87 6.21 18.83
N ARG A 24 14.00 5.58 18.49
CA ARG A 24 14.55 5.60 17.13
C ARG A 24 13.81 4.59 16.26
N VAL A 25 13.52 4.96 15.02
CA VAL A 25 12.93 4.07 14.01
C VAL A 25 14.02 3.10 13.51
N PRO A 26 13.74 1.79 13.41
CA PRO A 26 14.66 0.81 12.81
C PRO A 26 15.03 1.16 11.37
N ALA A 27 16.26 0.83 10.95
CA ALA A 27 16.79 1.22 9.64
C ALA A 27 15.92 0.71 8.47
N ASN A 28 15.42 -0.52 8.59
CA ASN A 28 14.56 -1.15 7.60
C ASN A 28 13.16 -0.53 7.48
N LEU A 29 12.77 0.31 8.43
CA LEU A 29 11.47 0.99 8.44
C LEU A 29 11.60 2.49 8.15
N LEU A 30 12.80 2.98 7.84
CA LEU A 30 13.02 4.41 7.59
C LEU A 30 12.29 4.92 6.35
N SER A 31 12.06 4.07 5.34
CA SER A 31 11.26 4.40 4.15
C SER A 31 9.82 4.78 4.51
N HIS A 32 9.26 4.19 5.56
CA HIS A 32 7.88 4.41 6.01
C HIS A 32 7.70 5.67 6.88
N TYR A 33 8.78 6.35 7.26
CA TYR A 33 8.71 7.51 8.16
C TYR A 33 9.52 8.69 7.62
N SER A 34 8.92 9.89 7.61
CA SER A 34 9.64 11.13 7.25
C SER A 34 10.77 11.49 8.22
N TYR A 35 10.71 10.98 9.46
CA TYR A 35 11.70 11.27 10.50
C TYR A 35 12.24 9.99 11.15
N PRO A 36 13.54 9.90 11.44
CA PRO A 36 14.18 8.69 11.99
C PRO A 36 13.91 8.47 13.49
N ARG A 37 13.14 9.34 14.13
CA ARG A 37 12.85 9.30 15.56
C ARG A 37 11.40 9.69 15.83
N ILE A 38 10.71 8.85 16.58
CA ILE A 38 9.34 9.10 17.03
C ILE A 38 9.40 9.73 18.42
N VAL A 39 8.77 10.90 18.56
CA VAL A 39 8.67 11.63 19.82
C VAL A 39 7.19 11.88 20.12
N GLN A 40 6.73 11.45 21.30
CA GLN A 40 5.32 11.57 21.69
C GLN A 40 5.22 12.09 23.14
N GLY A 41 4.38 13.10 23.38
CA GLY A 41 4.15 13.57 24.75
C GLY A 41 3.38 12.52 25.58
N LEU A 42 3.89 12.16 26.76
CA LEU A 42 3.24 11.19 27.66
C LEU A 42 2.15 11.83 28.53
N LYS A 43 1.99 13.16 28.45
CA LYS A 43 0.99 13.96 29.18
C LYS A 43 1.00 13.68 30.69
N THR A 44 2.19 13.58 31.28
CA THR A 44 2.37 13.38 32.72
C THR A 44 3.66 14.04 33.22
N ARG A 45 3.61 14.49 34.48
CA ARG A 45 4.77 15.00 35.24
C ARG A 45 5.34 13.96 36.22
N SER A 46 4.65 12.83 36.42
CA SER A 46 5.11 11.74 37.30
C SER A 46 6.03 10.77 36.55
N ALA A 47 7.18 10.47 37.13
CA ALA A 47 8.17 9.55 36.55
C ALA A 47 7.64 8.11 36.44
N GLN A 48 6.89 7.64 37.45
CA GLN A 48 6.35 6.28 37.49
C GLN A 48 5.26 6.08 36.44
N THR A 49 4.33 7.03 36.31
CA THR A 49 3.32 7.03 35.25
C THR A 49 3.97 7.16 33.87
N ALA A 50 5.00 8.00 33.73
CA ALA A 50 5.74 8.13 32.49
C ALA A 50 6.39 6.80 32.08
N LYS A 51 7.01 6.07 33.01
CA LYS A 51 7.61 4.75 32.77
C LYS A 51 6.57 3.76 32.23
N SER A 52 5.43 3.63 32.92
CA SER A 52 4.35 2.73 32.51
C SER A 52 3.84 3.08 31.10
N ARG A 53 3.50 4.36 30.86
CA ARG A 53 3.00 4.80 29.54
C ARG A 53 4.04 4.65 28.44
N ALA A 54 5.31 4.89 28.72
CA ALA A 54 6.40 4.73 27.76
C ALA A 54 6.59 3.26 27.35
N LEU A 55 6.48 2.32 28.31
CA LEU A 55 6.54 0.89 28.01
C LEU A 55 5.35 0.45 27.15
N VAL A 56 4.14 0.90 27.47
CA VAL A 56 2.95 0.60 26.66
C VAL A 56 3.09 1.19 25.25
N ALA A 57 3.58 2.43 25.13
CA ALA A 57 3.82 3.05 23.82
C ALA A 57 4.91 2.31 23.02
N ALA A 58 5.96 1.83 23.70
CA ALA A 58 6.99 1.01 23.07
C ALA A 58 6.43 -0.31 22.54
N ALA A 59 5.63 -1.02 23.35
CA ALA A 59 5.00 -2.28 22.95
C ALA A 59 4.08 -2.09 21.72
N LYS A 60 3.26 -1.03 21.71
CA LYS A 60 2.42 -0.69 20.55
C LYS A 60 3.25 -0.40 19.29
N LEU A 61 4.39 0.28 19.43
CA LEU A 61 5.29 0.50 18.29
C LEU A 61 5.93 -0.79 17.80
N ASP A 62 6.28 -1.72 18.71
CA ASP A 62 6.86 -3.01 18.31
C ASP A 62 5.86 -3.88 17.55
N GLU A 63 4.59 -3.87 17.96
CA GLU A 63 3.49 -4.52 17.24
C GLU A 63 3.24 -3.87 15.86
N TYR A 64 3.25 -2.53 15.79
CA TYR A 64 3.10 -1.84 14.50
C TYR A 64 4.28 -2.14 13.56
N TRP A 65 5.51 -2.13 14.09
CA TRP A 65 6.70 -2.46 13.33
C TRP A 65 6.76 -3.93 12.93
N SER A 66 6.22 -4.86 13.74
CA SER A 66 6.11 -6.25 13.30
C SER A 66 5.12 -6.37 12.14
N HIS A 67 3.98 -5.69 12.22
CA HIS A 67 3.02 -5.65 11.12
C HIS A 67 3.61 -5.09 9.83
N LEU A 68 4.31 -3.95 9.89
CA LEU A 68 5.00 -3.39 8.73
C LEU A 68 6.00 -4.37 8.11
N ARG A 69 6.78 -5.07 8.94
CA ARG A 69 7.74 -6.08 8.45
C ARG A 69 7.07 -7.31 7.84
N MET A 70 5.84 -7.64 8.23
CA MET A 70 5.06 -8.71 7.59
C MET A 70 4.45 -8.25 6.26
N ALA A 71 4.17 -6.95 6.11
CA ALA A 71 3.66 -6.35 4.89
C ALA A 71 4.77 -6.04 3.87
N ASP A 72 5.99 -5.75 4.33
CA ASP A 72 7.14 -5.51 3.46
C ASP A 72 7.55 -6.80 2.71
N PRO A 73 7.64 -6.77 1.37
CA PRO A 73 7.96 -7.95 0.55
C PRO A 73 9.42 -8.42 0.66
N ASP A 74 10.26 -7.63 1.33
CA ASP A 74 11.70 -7.90 1.54
C ASP A 74 11.94 -8.63 2.87
N LEU A 75 11.11 -9.65 3.13
CA LEU A 75 11.15 -10.47 4.33
C LEU A 75 12.51 -11.18 4.45
N ILE A 76 13.03 -11.24 5.67
CA ILE A 76 14.17 -12.11 5.99
C ILE A 76 13.82 -13.54 5.58
N GLY A 77 14.57 -14.10 4.62
CA GLY A 77 14.32 -15.45 4.11
C GLY A 77 13.43 -15.55 2.87
N CYS A 78 13.15 -14.45 2.15
CA CYS A 78 12.48 -14.50 0.84
C CYS A 78 13.15 -15.48 -0.15
N SER A 79 14.48 -15.64 -0.08
CA SER A 79 15.23 -16.61 -0.89
C SER A 79 14.96 -18.08 -0.52
N LEU A 80 14.27 -18.34 0.60
CA LEU A 80 13.92 -19.67 1.10
C LEU A 80 12.43 -20.00 0.94
N LEU A 81 11.61 -19.03 0.50
CA LEU A 81 10.20 -19.26 0.21
C LEU A 81 10.05 -19.97 -1.14
N LYS A 82 9.37 -21.12 -1.17
CA LYS A 82 8.98 -21.79 -2.44
C LYS A 82 8.13 -20.81 -3.26
N SER A 83 8.50 -20.56 -4.52
CA SER A 83 7.90 -19.58 -5.45
C SER A 83 6.40 -19.75 -5.79
N GLY A 84 5.61 -20.49 -5.00
CA GLY A 84 4.17 -20.72 -5.23
C GLY A 84 3.23 -20.02 -4.25
N CYS A 85 3.74 -19.31 -3.23
CA CYS A 85 2.93 -18.74 -2.15
C CYS A 85 2.90 -17.20 -2.18
N GLY A 86 2.56 -16.62 -3.33
CA GLY A 86 2.44 -15.16 -3.51
C GLY A 86 1.04 -14.60 -3.23
N SER A 87 0.11 -15.37 -2.68
CA SER A 87 -1.33 -15.02 -2.71
C SER A 87 -2.06 -15.11 -1.37
N PHE A 88 -1.40 -14.78 -0.25
CA PHE A 88 -2.07 -14.70 1.06
C PHE A 88 -1.86 -13.37 1.81
N ALA A 89 -1.25 -12.35 1.19
CA ALA A 89 -1.11 -11.02 1.80
C ALA A 89 -2.31 -10.08 1.50
N ARG A 90 -3.46 -10.61 1.06
CA ARG A 90 -4.67 -9.82 0.80
C ARG A 90 -5.81 -10.35 1.66
N ASN A 91 -5.75 -10.06 2.95
CA ASN A 91 -6.93 -9.92 3.80
C ASN A 91 -6.44 -9.51 5.18
N THR A 92 -6.41 -8.21 5.42
CA THR A 92 -7.05 -7.53 6.56
C THR A 92 -6.42 -6.15 6.67
N GLN A 93 -6.99 -5.14 6.01
CA GLN A 93 -6.93 -3.80 6.56
C GLN A 93 -8.08 -2.92 6.07
N LEU A 94 -8.87 -2.53 7.06
CA LEU A 94 -9.89 -1.50 7.05
C LEU A 94 -9.25 -0.13 6.75
N ASP A 95 -9.85 0.56 5.79
CA ASP A 95 -10.06 2.00 5.65
C ASP A 95 -8.96 2.95 6.18
N VAL A 96 -8.23 3.58 5.25
CA VAL A 96 -8.20 5.04 5.06
C VAL A 96 -7.35 5.35 3.82
N SER A 97 -8.04 5.76 2.76
CA SER A 97 -7.61 6.70 1.72
C SER A 97 -6.11 6.82 1.41
N SER A 98 -5.63 5.96 0.51
CA SER A 98 -4.62 6.31 -0.49
C SER A 98 -4.83 5.36 -1.66
N ALA A 99 -4.89 5.91 -2.87
CA ALA A 99 -5.26 5.23 -4.11
C ALA A 99 -4.65 3.83 -4.17
N THR A 100 -5.50 2.85 -3.94
CA THR A 100 -5.20 1.46 -4.12
C THR A 100 -4.83 1.28 -5.59
N GLU A 101 -3.60 0.89 -5.88
CA GLU A 101 -3.27 0.20 -7.12
C GLU A 101 -4.01 -1.14 -7.07
N GLN A 102 -5.32 -1.09 -7.26
CA GLN A 102 -6.13 -2.26 -7.45
C GLN A 102 -5.59 -2.86 -8.73
N CYS A 103 -5.00 -4.04 -8.60
CA CYS A 103 -4.60 -4.94 -9.66
C CYS A 103 -5.86 -5.42 -10.39
N ILE A 104 -6.63 -4.48 -10.95
CA ILE A 104 -7.85 -4.74 -11.70
C ILE A 104 -7.39 -5.13 -13.08
N THR A 105 -7.78 -6.34 -13.45
CA THR A 105 -7.56 -6.84 -14.78
C THR A 105 -8.62 -6.29 -15.72
N LEU A 106 -8.27 -6.16 -16.99
CA LEU A 106 -9.17 -5.66 -18.02
C LEU A 106 -10.53 -6.40 -18.11
N PRO A 107 -10.65 -7.73 -17.95
CA PRO A 107 -11.95 -8.42 -17.93
C PRO A 107 -12.80 -8.10 -16.69
N GLU A 108 -12.20 -7.96 -15.52
CA GLU A 108 -12.91 -7.59 -14.29
C GLU A 108 -13.48 -6.16 -14.39
N ALA A 109 -12.72 -5.26 -15.01
CA ALA A 109 -13.19 -3.90 -15.31
C ALA A 109 -14.34 -3.90 -16.34
N LEU A 110 -14.30 -4.80 -17.33
CA LEU A 110 -15.36 -4.94 -18.33
C LEU A 110 -16.67 -5.40 -17.67
N GLU A 111 -16.64 -6.39 -16.80
CA GLU A 111 -17.81 -6.86 -16.06
C GLU A 111 -18.42 -5.73 -15.21
N THR A 112 -17.58 -4.98 -14.50
CA THR A 112 -17.99 -3.81 -13.73
C THR A 112 -18.59 -2.71 -14.63
N TYR A 113 -18.02 -2.49 -15.82
CA TYR A 113 -18.55 -1.52 -16.77
C TYR A 113 -19.92 -1.93 -17.33
N VAL A 114 -20.08 -3.19 -17.69
CA VAL A 114 -21.35 -3.71 -18.22
C VAL A 114 -22.44 -3.70 -17.15
N THR A 115 -22.13 -4.08 -15.91
CA THR A 115 -23.10 -4.03 -14.80
C THR A 115 -23.55 -2.60 -14.50
N GLN A 116 -22.64 -1.63 -14.51
CA GLN A 116 -22.96 -0.23 -14.20
C GLN A 116 -23.59 0.55 -15.36
N LYS A 117 -23.15 0.31 -16.60
CA LYS A 117 -23.54 1.10 -17.79
C LYS A 117 -24.39 0.34 -18.79
N GLY A 118 -24.57 -0.96 -18.63
CA GLY A 118 -25.41 -1.81 -19.47
C GLY A 118 -26.90 -1.72 -19.17
N ALA A 119 -27.31 -1.14 -18.03
CA ALA A 119 -28.72 -0.98 -17.69
C ALA A 119 -29.45 -0.14 -18.77
N GLY A 120 -30.44 -0.77 -19.44
CA GLY A 120 -31.20 -0.14 -20.54
C GLY A 120 -30.49 -0.12 -21.90
N LYS A 121 -29.36 -0.80 -22.07
CA LYS A 121 -28.65 -0.93 -23.36
C LYS A 121 -29.01 -2.24 -24.08
N PRO A 122 -28.94 -2.28 -25.43
CA PRO A 122 -29.16 -3.50 -26.19
C PRO A 122 -28.02 -4.50 -25.97
N LYS A 123 -28.26 -5.80 -26.17
CA LYS A 123 -27.24 -6.87 -26.03
C LYS A 123 -26.00 -6.66 -26.92
N SER A 124 -26.14 -5.90 -28.01
CA SER A 124 -25.02 -5.51 -28.87
C SER A 124 -23.99 -4.61 -28.18
N PHE A 125 -24.37 -3.90 -27.12
CA PHE A 125 -23.48 -3.05 -26.32
C PHE A 125 -22.43 -3.87 -25.59
N GLU A 126 -22.86 -4.90 -24.86
CA GLU A 126 -21.95 -5.82 -24.14
C GLU A 126 -21.01 -6.53 -25.12
N ALA A 127 -21.57 -7.08 -26.20
CA ALA A 127 -20.79 -7.74 -27.24
C ALA A 127 -19.78 -6.79 -27.92
N ALA A 128 -20.08 -5.49 -28.03
CA ALA A 128 -19.14 -4.50 -28.56
C ALA A 128 -18.02 -4.19 -27.54
N ALA A 129 -18.36 -3.99 -26.28
CA ALA A 129 -17.39 -3.75 -25.21
C ALA A 129 -16.43 -4.94 -25.03
N GLN A 130 -16.97 -6.16 -25.04
CA GLN A 130 -16.17 -7.38 -24.96
C GLN A 130 -15.22 -7.52 -26.15
N ARG A 131 -15.69 -7.28 -27.38
CA ARG A 131 -14.82 -7.29 -28.58
C ARG A 131 -13.68 -6.28 -28.48
N ALA A 132 -13.96 -5.06 -28.01
CA ALA A 132 -12.93 -4.04 -27.81
C ALA A 132 -11.87 -4.48 -26.78
N CYS A 133 -12.30 -5.09 -25.68
CA CYS A 133 -11.42 -5.65 -24.67
C CYS A 133 -10.55 -6.78 -25.23
N THR A 134 -11.12 -7.70 -26.00
CA THR A 134 -10.38 -8.79 -26.65
C THR A 134 -9.31 -8.26 -27.60
N TYR A 135 -9.64 -7.31 -28.49
CA TYR A 135 -8.66 -6.74 -29.41
C TYR A 135 -7.51 -6.04 -28.68
N ARG A 136 -7.79 -5.39 -27.55
CA ARG A 136 -6.75 -4.78 -26.74
C ARG A 136 -5.82 -5.82 -26.11
N VAL A 137 -6.37 -6.91 -25.59
CA VAL A 137 -5.58 -8.03 -25.05
C VAL A 137 -4.75 -8.70 -26.15
N ASP A 138 -5.32 -8.92 -27.32
CA ASP A 138 -4.62 -9.50 -28.47
C ASP A 138 -3.44 -8.63 -28.94
N ALA A 139 -3.60 -7.30 -28.92
CA ALA A 139 -2.56 -6.37 -29.37
C ALA A 139 -1.45 -6.12 -28.33
N CYS A 140 -1.81 -6.05 -27.04
CA CYS A 140 -0.91 -5.54 -26.00
C CYS A 140 -0.54 -6.57 -24.93
N GLY A 141 -1.22 -7.71 -24.90
CA GLY A 141 -1.17 -8.70 -23.82
C GLY A 141 -2.13 -8.37 -22.68
N ALA A 142 -2.44 -9.38 -21.86
CA ALA A 142 -3.22 -9.20 -20.64
C ALA A 142 -2.35 -8.54 -19.56
N LYS A 143 -2.61 -7.25 -19.31
CA LYS A 143 -1.95 -6.46 -18.25
C LYS A 143 -2.98 -5.89 -17.28
N ASN A 144 -2.51 -5.46 -16.11
CA ASN A 144 -3.32 -4.70 -15.17
C ASN A 144 -3.64 -3.31 -15.72
N LEU A 145 -4.77 -2.71 -15.31
CA LEU A 145 -5.19 -1.40 -15.81
C LEU A 145 -4.13 -0.31 -15.63
N ALA A 146 -3.39 -0.34 -14.52
CA ALA A 146 -2.34 0.63 -14.21
C ALA A 146 -1.05 0.44 -15.04
N GLU A 147 -0.84 -0.74 -15.61
CA GLU A 147 0.39 -1.09 -16.34
C GLU A 147 0.32 -0.74 -17.84
N TYR A 148 -0.84 -0.27 -18.31
CA TYR A 148 -0.96 0.16 -19.70
C TYR A 148 -0.28 1.49 -19.92
N THR A 149 0.70 1.48 -20.82
CA THR A 149 1.50 2.65 -21.15
C THR A 149 1.05 3.28 -22.47
N ARG A 150 1.56 4.48 -22.78
CA ARG A 150 1.34 5.13 -24.07
C ARG A 150 1.80 4.26 -25.26
N ALA A 151 2.87 3.47 -25.07
CA ALA A 151 3.35 2.55 -26.10
C ALA A 151 2.32 1.47 -26.42
N ASP A 152 1.58 0.98 -25.41
CA ASP A 152 0.51 0.00 -25.59
C ASP A 152 -0.65 0.60 -26.40
N ALA A 153 -1.02 1.86 -26.14
CA ALA A 153 -2.05 2.54 -26.92
C ALA A 153 -1.67 2.68 -28.41
N LEU A 154 -0.40 2.95 -28.72
CA LEU A 154 0.09 3.00 -30.10
C LEU A 154 0.04 1.62 -30.77
N ARG A 155 0.49 0.57 -30.07
CA ARG A 155 0.39 -0.81 -30.57
C ARG A 155 -1.04 -1.24 -30.86
N TYR A 156 -1.97 -0.88 -29.97
CA TYR A 156 -3.39 -1.16 -30.18
C TYR A 156 -3.95 -0.42 -31.42
N ARG A 157 -3.60 0.85 -31.63
CA ARG A 157 -3.98 1.60 -32.82
C ARG A 157 -3.46 0.93 -34.09
N ASP A 158 -2.17 0.60 -34.12
CA ASP A 158 -1.53 0.02 -35.29
C ASP A 158 -2.09 -1.38 -35.60
N TYR A 159 -2.46 -2.15 -34.55
CA TYR A 159 -3.19 -3.40 -34.68
C TYR A 159 -4.57 -3.23 -35.35
N LEU A 160 -5.35 -2.21 -34.95
CA LEU A 160 -6.64 -1.92 -35.56
C LEU A 160 -6.51 -1.48 -37.03
N ILE A 161 -5.47 -0.70 -37.36
CA ILE A 161 -5.13 -0.33 -38.75
C ILE A 161 -4.85 -1.59 -39.58
N ALA A 162 -3.98 -2.49 -39.08
CA ALA A 162 -3.65 -3.72 -39.78
C ALA A 162 -4.87 -4.64 -39.98
N LYS A 163 -5.84 -4.61 -39.07
CA LYS A 163 -7.10 -5.35 -39.17
C LYS A 163 -8.14 -4.71 -40.10
N GLY A 164 -7.89 -3.52 -40.65
CA GLY A 164 -8.85 -2.79 -41.48
C GLY A 164 -10.08 -2.30 -40.72
N LEU A 165 -9.98 -2.14 -39.39
CA LEU A 165 -11.06 -1.71 -38.49
C LEU A 165 -11.06 -0.19 -38.25
N VAL A 166 -10.34 0.56 -39.08
CA VAL A 166 -10.27 2.02 -39.02
C VAL A 166 -11.28 2.57 -40.00
N GLY A 167 -12.36 3.12 -39.47
CA GLY A 167 -13.39 3.87 -40.21
C GLY A 167 -13.14 5.36 -40.16
#